data_AF-A0A0E0DJT6-F1
#
_entry.id   AF-A0A0E0DJT6-F1
#
_cell.length_a   1.000
_cell.length_b   1.000
_cell.length_c   1.000
_cell.angle_alpha   90.00
_cell.angle_beta   90.00
_cell.angle_gamma   90.00
#
_symmetry.space_group_name_H-M   'P 1'
#
loop_
_entity.id
_entity.type
_entity.pdbx_description
1 polymer ?
#
loop_
_entity_poly.entity_id
_entity_poly.type
_entity_poly.pdbx_seq_one_letter_code
_entity_poly.pdbx_strand_id
1 'polypeptide(L)'
;MAAVPSAAAPPVPVSPGERWPPLESSPDVFNQLMWSLGVPEDVAEFHDVYSLDADALEMVPQPVLAVIFCFPDPTQDASNPSQHVLITGEKRAVFLEKDDDIARAHLLAASAGDTKLSDDVEEHYICFVECDGTLYELDGMKPGPINHGSSSSKSLLQDAVNIIKATMHNIPNSVNFNVIVLSRKAK
;
A
#
# COMPACT_ATOMS: atom_id res chain seq x y z
N MET A 1 24.04 -24.49 -3.45
CA MET A 1 22.64 -24.85 -3.71
C MET A 1 22.12 -25.63 -2.51
N ALA A 2 21.43 -24.95 -1.60
CA ALA A 2 20.63 -25.62 -0.58
C ALA A 2 19.17 -25.32 -0.93
N ALA A 3 18.39 -26.37 -1.17
CA ALA A 3 16.97 -26.25 -1.44
C ALA A 3 16.26 -25.73 -0.19
N VAL A 4 15.43 -24.70 -0.35
CA VAL A 4 14.52 -24.25 0.70
C VAL A 4 13.47 -25.35 0.86
N PRO A 5 13.22 -25.88 2.08
CA PRO A 5 12.18 -26.88 2.26
C PRO A 5 10.82 -26.20 2.11
N SER A 6 10.09 -26.59 1.06
CA SER A 6 8.67 -26.34 0.92
C SER A 6 7.94 -27.21 1.95
N ALA A 7 7.84 -26.71 3.18
CA ALA A 7 6.87 -27.19 4.15
C ALA A 7 5.67 -26.23 4.05
N ALA A 8 4.57 -26.72 3.48
CA ALA A 8 3.30 -26.02 3.57
C ALA A 8 2.98 -25.82 5.06
N ALA A 9 3.04 -24.58 5.53
CA ALA A 9 2.54 -24.22 6.84
C ALA A 9 1.05 -24.59 6.90
N PRO A 10 0.53 -25.05 8.06
CA PRO A 10 -0.86 -25.41 8.19
C PRO A 10 -1.76 -24.24 7.73
N PRO A 11 -2.89 -24.52 7.06
CA PRO A 11 -3.81 -23.47 6.68
C PRO A 11 -4.28 -22.77 7.95
N VAL A 12 -3.96 -21.48 8.09
CA VAL A 12 -4.65 -20.62 9.05
C VAL A 12 -5.99 -20.33 8.42
N PRO A 13 -7.12 -20.85 8.93
CA PRO A 13 -8.41 -20.56 8.37
C PRO A 13 -8.77 -19.13 8.78
N VAL A 14 -8.73 -18.19 7.83
CA VAL A 14 -9.44 -16.92 8.00
C VAL A 14 -10.92 -17.23 7.87
N SER A 15 -11.69 -16.98 8.93
CA SER A 15 -13.12 -17.26 8.89
C SER A 15 -13.83 -16.26 7.96
N PRO A 16 -14.87 -16.66 7.21
CA PRO A 16 -15.65 -15.72 6.41
C PRO A 16 -16.19 -14.60 7.30
N GLY A 17 -15.78 -13.35 7.03
CA GLY A 17 -16.16 -12.17 7.81
C GLY A 17 -15.16 -11.74 8.90
N GLU A 18 -14.00 -12.40 9.00
CA GLU A 18 -12.93 -11.98 9.91
C GLU A 18 -12.15 -10.79 9.31
N ARG A 19 -12.06 -9.70 10.06
CA ARG A 19 -11.34 -8.49 9.66
C ARG A 19 -9.84 -8.80 9.61
N TRP A 20 -9.20 -8.51 8.49
CA TRP A 20 -7.75 -8.69 8.38
C TRP A 20 -7.03 -7.69 9.31
N PRO A 21 -5.95 -8.10 10.00
CA PRO A 21 -5.19 -7.19 10.85
C PRO A 21 -4.58 -6.05 10.01
N PRO A 22 -4.39 -4.84 10.56
CA PRO A 22 -3.69 -3.78 9.83
C PRO A 22 -2.24 -4.17 9.52
N LEU A 23 -1.72 -3.60 8.43
CA LEU A 23 -0.30 -3.65 8.11
C LEU A 23 0.39 -2.40 8.66
N GLU A 24 1.49 -2.61 9.36
CA GLU A 24 2.42 -1.53 9.71
C GLU A 24 3.01 -0.92 8.43
N SER A 25 3.07 0.41 8.37
CA SER A 25 3.58 1.16 7.21
C SER A 25 5.11 1.15 7.19
N SER A 26 5.70 0.00 6.97
CA SER A 26 7.15 -0.19 6.93
C SER A 26 7.61 -0.97 5.70
N PRO A 27 8.80 -0.66 5.15
CA PRO A 27 9.35 -1.40 4.02
C PRO A 27 9.46 -2.90 4.26
N ASP A 28 9.84 -3.33 5.47
CA ASP A 28 10.03 -4.74 5.81
C ASP A 28 8.72 -5.53 5.72
N VAL A 29 7.63 -4.98 6.26
CA VAL A 29 6.28 -5.59 6.19
C VAL A 29 5.80 -5.67 4.74
N PHE A 30 5.92 -4.60 3.97
CA PHE A 30 5.47 -4.58 2.58
C PHE A 30 6.34 -5.44 1.66
N ASN A 31 7.65 -5.53 1.91
CA ASN A 31 8.56 -6.45 1.22
C ASN A 31 8.18 -7.91 1.50
N GLN A 32 7.97 -8.26 2.77
CA GLN A 32 7.57 -9.61 3.16
C GLN A 32 6.23 -10.01 2.52
N LEU A 33 5.24 -9.11 2.51
CA LEU A 33 3.97 -9.34 1.82
C LEU A 33 4.19 -9.61 0.34
N MET A 34 4.90 -8.71 -0.34
CA MET A 34 5.15 -8.78 -1.78
C MET A 34 5.87 -10.08 -2.18
N TRP A 35 6.89 -10.49 -1.44
CA TRP A 35 7.62 -11.74 -1.71
C TRP A 35 6.79 -12.99 -1.37
N SER A 36 5.97 -12.92 -0.31
CA SER A 36 5.04 -14.01 0.04
C SER A 36 3.98 -14.23 -1.05
N LEU A 37 3.64 -13.19 -1.81
CA LEU A 37 2.76 -13.25 -2.98
C LEU A 37 3.48 -13.70 -4.26
N GLY A 38 4.77 -14.03 -4.20
CA GLY A 38 5.53 -14.65 -5.27
C GLY A 38 6.33 -13.70 -6.16
N VAL A 39 6.45 -12.41 -5.80
CA VAL A 39 7.37 -11.50 -6.49
C VAL A 39 8.82 -11.87 -6.13
N PRO A 40 9.73 -12.04 -7.09
CA PRO A 40 11.12 -12.36 -6.78
C PRO A 40 11.85 -11.24 -6.03
N GLU A 41 12.65 -11.61 -5.02
CA GLU A 41 13.35 -10.69 -4.13
C GLU A 41 14.38 -9.78 -4.82
N ASP A 42 14.85 -10.17 -6.01
CA ASP A 42 15.85 -9.46 -6.81
C ASP A 42 15.24 -8.51 -7.85
N VAL A 43 13.92 -8.39 -7.92
CA VAL A 43 13.22 -7.57 -8.92
C VAL A 43 12.85 -6.18 -8.39
N ALA A 44 12.37 -6.09 -7.16
CA ALA A 44 11.89 -4.86 -6.56
C ALA A 44 11.92 -4.93 -5.04
N GLU A 45 11.95 -3.77 -4.39
CA GLU A 45 11.82 -3.63 -2.94
C GLU A 45 11.21 -2.29 -2.54
N PHE A 46 10.59 -2.28 -1.36
CA PHE A 46 10.07 -1.09 -0.73
C PHE A 46 11.18 -0.31 -0.01
N HIS A 47 11.04 1.01 0.02
CA HIS A 47 11.90 1.93 0.77
C HIS A 47 11.07 3.02 1.44
N ASP A 48 11.56 3.53 2.57
CA ASP A 48 11.03 4.72 3.22
C ASP A 48 11.29 5.98 2.39
N VAL A 49 10.36 6.94 2.51
CA VAL A 49 10.57 8.33 2.09
C VAL A 49 10.66 9.20 3.32
N TYR A 50 11.89 9.61 3.69
CA TYR A 50 12.14 10.34 4.92
C TYR A 50 11.69 11.81 4.91
N SER A 51 11.66 12.45 3.74
CA SER A 51 11.16 13.82 3.56
C SER A 51 10.58 13.99 2.16
N LEU A 52 9.65 14.94 2.03
CA LEU A 52 9.01 15.33 0.78
C LEU A 52 9.71 16.50 0.08
N ASP A 53 10.89 16.90 0.56
CA ASP A 53 11.76 17.91 -0.06
C ASP A 53 12.56 17.30 -1.22
N ALA A 54 12.80 18.09 -2.27
CA ALA A 54 13.43 17.60 -3.51
C ALA A 54 14.73 16.83 -3.27
N ASP A 55 15.65 17.40 -2.50
CA ASP A 55 16.97 16.80 -2.21
C ASP A 55 16.85 15.44 -1.49
N ALA A 56 15.82 15.26 -0.65
CA ALA A 56 15.57 13.98 0.02
C ALA A 56 14.94 12.95 -0.92
N LEU A 57 14.05 13.38 -1.81
CA LEU A 57 13.44 12.50 -2.81
C LEU A 57 14.47 11.95 -3.79
N GLU A 58 15.55 12.69 -4.06
CA GLU A 58 16.67 12.23 -4.90
C GLU A 58 17.45 11.05 -4.28
N MET A 59 17.35 10.85 -2.96
CA MET A 59 17.98 9.71 -2.28
C MET A 59 17.22 8.39 -2.49
N VAL A 60 15.98 8.47 -2.96
CA VAL A 60 15.12 7.29 -3.18
C VAL A 60 15.59 6.52 -4.41
N PRO A 61 15.85 5.21 -4.29
CA PRO A 61 16.29 4.38 -5.42
C PRO A 61 15.34 4.45 -6.61
N GLN A 62 15.93 4.57 -7.80
CA GLN A 62 15.22 4.70 -9.07
C GLN A 62 15.39 3.44 -9.95
N PRO A 63 14.41 3.10 -10.81
CA PRO A 63 13.13 3.78 -10.99
C PRO A 63 12.09 3.41 -9.92
N VAL A 64 11.31 4.41 -9.49
CA VAL A 64 10.11 4.20 -8.66
C VAL A 64 8.99 3.60 -9.51
N LEU A 65 8.36 2.55 -9.01
CA LEU A 65 7.27 1.81 -9.65
C LEU A 65 5.90 2.16 -9.08
N ALA A 66 5.84 2.45 -7.78
CA ALA A 66 4.63 2.86 -7.07
C ALA A 66 4.98 3.68 -5.83
N VAL A 67 4.06 4.54 -5.40
CA VAL A 67 4.14 5.29 -4.13
C VAL A 67 2.94 4.90 -3.29
N ILE A 68 3.18 4.44 -2.07
CA ILE A 68 2.13 4.12 -1.10
C ILE A 68 2.10 5.22 -0.06
N PHE A 69 0.91 5.76 0.19
CA PHE A 69 0.69 6.82 1.17
C PHE A 69 -0.30 6.33 2.22
N CYS A 70 0.13 6.39 3.48
CA CYS A 70 -0.67 6.09 4.65
C CYS A 70 -0.95 7.38 5.43
N PHE A 71 -2.22 7.64 5.73
CA PHE A 71 -2.67 8.86 6.40
C PHE A 71 -3.94 8.61 7.21
N PRO A 72 -4.25 9.41 8.24
CA PRO A 72 -5.53 9.29 8.95
C PRO A 72 -6.67 9.58 7.98
N ASP A 73 -7.64 8.67 7.90
CA ASP A 73 -8.85 8.92 7.12
C ASP A 73 -9.69 10.00 7.83
N PRO A 74 -9.91 11.18 7.22
CA PRO A 74 -10.75 12.21 7.81
C PRO A 74 -12.23 11.79 7.92
N THR A 75 -12.62 10.67 7.32
CA THR A 75 -14.02 10.25 7.14
C THR A 75 -14.32 8.87 7.75
N GLN A 76 -14.16 8.74 9.07
CA GLN A 76 -14.96 7.78 9.84
C GLN A 76 -15.96 8.51 10.75
N ASP A 77 -16.89 9.24 10.15
CA ASP A 77 -18.13 9.56 10.84
C ASP A 77 -19.06 8.33 10.76
N ALA A 78 -19.16 7.59 11.87
CA ALA A 78 -20.02 6.41 12.01
C ALA A 78 -21.51 6.68 11.71
N SER A 79 -21.93 7.94 11.57
CA SER A 79 -23.30 8.32 11.23
C SER A 79 -23.60 8.43 9.72
N ASN A 80 -22.59 8.35 8.84
CA ASN A 80 -22.80 8.43 7.39
C ASN A 80 -21.93 7.40 6.64
N PRO A 81 -22.38 6.14 6.52
CA PRO A 81 -21.62 5.12 5.80
C PRO A 81 -21.45 5.54 4.34
N SER A 82 -20.20 5.57 3.88
CA SER A 82 -19.82 5.78 2.49
C SER A 82 -20.72 4.94 1.59
N GLN A 83 -21.54 5.62 0.78
CA GLN A 83 -22.52 4.96 -0.09
C GLN A 83 -21.75 4.06 -1.06
N HIS A 84 -21.95 2.74 -0.95
CA HIS A 84 -21.47 1.75 -1.91
C HIS A 84 -22.06 2.06 -3.29
N VAL A 85 -21.34 2.84 -4.09
CA VAL A 85 -21.67 3.14 -5.47
C VAL A 85 -20.86 2.21 -6.35
N LEU A 86 -21.59 1.30 -7.02
CA LEU A 86 -21.19 0.34 -8.07
C LEU A 86 -19.75 0.49 -8.57
N ILE A 87 -18.90 -0.44 -8.12
CA ILE A 87 -17.44 -0.30 -8.07
C ILE A 87 -16.82 -1.10 -9.22
N THR A 88 -15.99 -0.46 -10.03
CA THR A 88 -15.27 -1.14 -11.15
C THR A 88 -14.39 -2.31 -10.65
N GLY A 89 -14.07 -2.33 -9.35
CA GLY A 89 -13.32 -3.36 -8.63
C GLY A 89 -14.12 -4.39 -7.83
N GLU A 90 -15.46 -4.35 -7.79
CA GLU A 90 -16.29 -5.23 -6.93
C GLU A 90 -15.97 -6.72 -7.10
N LYS A 91 -15.83 -7.19 -8.34
CA LYS A 91 -15.49 -8.59 -8.62
C LYS A 91 -14.10 -8.98 -8.08
N ARG A 92 -13.15 -8.04 -8.09
CA ARG A 92 -11.80 -8.25 -7.54
C ARG A 92 -11.84 -8.25 -6.01
N ALA A 93 -12.65 -7.39 -5.39
CA ALA A 93 -12.86 -7.39 -3.95
C ALA A 93 -13.46 -8.72 -3.46
N VAL A 94 -14.53 -9.20 -4.11
CA VAL A 94 -15.15 -10.50 -3.78
C VAL A 94 -14.19 -11.68 -3.98
N PHE A 95 -13.28 -11.59 -4.96
CA PHE A 95 -12.24 -12.60 -5.16
C PHE A 95 -11.21 -12.54 -4.03
N LEU A 96 -10.72 -11.33 -3.69
CA LEU A 96 -9.74 -11.10 -2.63
C LEU A 96 -10.24 -11.60 -1.26
N GLU A 97 -11.49 -11.35 -0.93
CA GLU A 97 -12.13 -11.81 0.33
C GLU A 97 -12.13 -13.34 0.51
N LYS A 98 -11.98 -14.09 -0.59
CA LYS A 98 -12.05 -15.56 -0.61
C LYS A 98 -10.71 -16.21 -0.88
N ASP A 99 -9.65 -15.42 -1.04
CA ASP A 99 -8.33 -15.93 -1.37
C ASP A 99 -7.52 -16.22 -0.10
N ASP A 100 -7.50 -17.49 0.29
CA ASP A 100 -6.79 -17.97 1.49
C ASP A 100 -5.27 -17.74 1.42
N ASP A 101 -4.70 -17.70 0.22
CA ASP A 101 -3.25 -17.52 0.05
C ASP A 101 -2.86 -16.05 0.24
N ILE A 102 -3.64 -15.12 -0.32
CA ILE A 102 -3.44 -13.68 -0.06
C ILE A 102 -3.71 -13.37 1.42
N ALA A 103 -4.78 -13.91 2.00
CA ALA A 103 -5.10 -13.71 3.42
C ALA A 103 -3.96 -14.20 4.33
N ARG A 104 -3.37 -15.36 4.01
CA ARG A 104 -2.22 -15.90 4.76
C ARG A 104 -0.97 -15.03 4.60
N ALA A 105 -0.66 -14.61 3.38
CA ALA A 105 0.47 -13.71 3.12
C ALA A 105 0.32 -12.39 3.90
N HIS A 106 -0.90 -11.83 3.91
CA HIS A 106 -1.25 -10.64 4.68
C HIS A 106 -1.05 -10.83 6.18
N LEU A 107 -1.58 -11.91 6.75
CA LEU A 107 -1.44 -12.21 8.18
C LEU A 107 0.03 -12.38 8.58
N LEU A 108 0.83 -13.06 7.75
CA LEU A 108 2.26 -13.25 8.00
C LEU A 108 3.02 -11.91 8.01
N ALA A 109 2.73 -11.03 7.05
CA ALA A 109 3.33 -9.71 6.98
C ALA A 109 2.89 -8.83 8.17
N ALA A 110 1.60 -8.81 8.50
CA ALA A 110 1.07 -8.06 9.65
C ALA A 110 1.73 -8.50 10.97
N SER A 111 1.93 -9.81 11.15
CA SER A 111 2.52 -10.37 12.37
C SER A 111 4.02 -10.15 12.50
N ALA A 112 4.68 -9.69 11.44
CA ALA A 112 6.13 -9.48 11.40
C ALA A 112 6.54 -8.01 11.63
N GLY A 113 5.58 -7.09 11.72
CA GLY A 113 5.85 -5.71 12.10
C GLY A 113 6.44 -5.60 13.51
N ASP A 114 7.12 -4.49 13.78
CA ASP A 114 7.73 -4.23 15.08
C ASP A 114 6.70 -3.82 16.15
N THR A 115 5.54 -3.34 15.72
CA THR A 115 4.45 -2.89 16.59
C THR A 115 3.45 -3.99 16.91
N LYS A 116 2.80 -3.87 18.07
CA LYS A 116 1.73 -4.79 18.45
C LYS A 116 0.49 -4.50 17.58
N LEU A 117 -0.09 -5.54 17.00
CA LEU A 117 -1.36 -5.45 16.28
C LEU A 117 -2.45 -4.78 17.14
N SER A 118 -3.16 -3.84 16.50
CA SER A 118 -4.32 -3.12 17.05
C SER A 118 -5.51 -3.36 16.15
N ASP A 119 -6.69 -3.57 16.76
CA ASP A 119 -7.94 -3.58 16.01
C ASP A 119 -8.47 -2.17 15.76
N ASP A 120 -7.94 -1.17 16.46
CA ASP A 120 -8.30 0.24 16.26
C ASP A 120 -7.31 0.88 15.29
N VAL A 121 -7.81 1.26 14.11
CA VAL A 121 -7.02 1.79 13.00
C VAL A 121 -7.83 2.89 12.35
N GLU A 122 -7.29 4.10 12.39
CA GLU A 122 -7.88 5.29 11.79
C GLU A 122 -7.16 5.65 10.49
N GLU A 123 -6.07 4.96 10.16
CA GLU A 123 -5.25 5.18 8.98
C GLU A 123 -5.78 4.43 7.75
N HIS A 124 -5.55 5.05 6.59
CA HIS A 124 -5.95 4.55 5.29
C HIS A 124 -4.77 4.57 4.32
N TYR A 125 -4.70 3.54 3.47
CA TYR A 125 -3.68 3.42 2.44
C TYR A 125 -4.26 3.76 1.07
N ILE A 126 -3.53 4.58 0.31
CA ILE A 126 -3.74 4.75 -1.13
C ILE A 126 -2.43 4.48 -1.88
N CYS A 127 -2.54 4.15 -3.16
CA CYS A 127 -1.40 3.88 -4.02
C CYS A 127 -1.40 4.79 -5.25
N PHE A 128 -0.26 5.39 -5.56
CA PHE A 128 -0.04 6.14 -6.78
C PHE A 128 0.82 5.33 -7.75
N VAL A 129 0.38 5.26 -9.00
CA VAL A 129 1.09 4.59 -10.09
C VAL A 129 1.07 5.44 -11.35
N GLU A 130 2.11 5.29 -12.18
CA GLU A 130 2.10 5.81 -13.54
C GLU A 130 1.65 4.73 -14.52
N CYS A 131 0.69 5.06 -15.38
CA CYS A 131 0.21 4.19 -16.44
C CYS A 131 -0.02 5.02 -17.71
N ASP A 132 0.62 4.63 -18.80
CA ASP A 132 0.52 5.28 -20.12
C ASP A 132 0.73 6.80 -20.07
N GLY A 133 1.74 7.25 -19.30
CA GLY A 133 2.11 8.65 -19.12
C GLY A 133 1.16 9.44 -18.21
N THR A 134 0.33 8.75 -17.42
CA THR A 134 -0.67 9.36 -16.55
C THR A 134 -0.49 8.90 -15.11
N LEU A 135 -0.56 9.83 -14.16
CA LEU A 135 -0.60 9.54 -12.72
C LEU A 135 -2.01 9.14 -12.32
N TYR A 136 -2.12 7.96 -11.70
CA TYR A 136 -3.35 7.47 -11.12
C TYR A 136 -3.20 7.26 -9.62
N GLU A 137 -4.21 7.70 -8.88
CA GLU A 137 -4.44 7.32 -7.48
C GLU A 137 -5.43 6.15 -7.44
N LEU A 138 -5.05 5.12 -6.70
CA LEU A 138 -5.80 3.90 -6.47
C LEU A 138 -6.20 3.87 -5.00
N ASP A 139 -7.48 4.12 -4.75
CA ASP A 139 -8.10 4.07 -3.43
C ASP A 139 -9.27 3.08 -3.48
N GLY A 140 -9.19 2.02 -2.66
CA GLY A 140 -10.19 0.97 -2.58
C GLY A 140 -11.57 1.45 -2.12
N MET A 141 -11.64 2.63 -1.49
CA MET A 141 -12.89 3.27 -1.04
C MET A 141 -13.54 4.13 -2.13
N LYS A 142 -12.91 4.30 -3.29
CA LYS A 142 -13.43 5.09 -4.42
C LYS A 142 -13.99 4.18 -5.52
N PRO A 143 -14.92 4.67 -6.37
CA PRO A 143 -15.53 3.87 -7.45
C PRO A 143 -14.54 3.37 -8.53
N GLY A 144 -13.36 3.98 -8.61
CA GLY A 144 -12.30 3.64 -9.57
C GLY A 144 -11.08 4.55 -9.44
N PRO A 145 -10.06 4.36 -10.30
CA PRO A 145 -8.84 5.16 -10.31
C PRO A 145 -9.12 6.65 -10.52
N ILE A 146 -8.43 7.51 -9.76
CA ILE A 146 -8.49 8.97 -9.92
C ILE A 146 -7.31 9.41 -10.80
N ASN A 147 -7.61 10.12 -11.88
CA ASN A 147 -6.61 10.66 -12.80
C ASN A 147 -6.09 12.02 -12.29
N HIS A 148 -4.78 12.13 -12.11
CA HIS A 148 -4.11 13.34 -11.64
C HIS A 148 -3.29 14.07 -12.72
N GLY A 149 -3.42 13.65 -13.98
CA GLY A 149 -2.74 14.25 -15.13
C GLY A 149 -1.43 13.55 -15.51
N SER A 150 -0.58 14.25 -16.25
CA SER A 150 0.63 13.68 -16.85
C SER A 150 1.67 13.27 -15.82
N SER A 151 2.32 12.13 -16.04
CA SER A 151 3.46 11.65 -15.26
C SER A 151 4.36 10.73 -16.08
N SER A 152 5.41 10.23 -15.46
CA SER A 152 6.34 9.27 -16.05
C SER A 152 7.02 8.44 -14.97
N SER A 153 7.64 7.33 -15.36
CA SER A 153 8.51 6.55 -14.47
C SER A 153 9.64 7.34 -13.78
N LYS A 154 9.96 8.55 -14.24
CA LYS A 154 11.00 9.42 -13.65
C LYS A 154 10.43 10.50 -12.73
N SER A 155 9.18 10.90 -12.94
CA SER A 155 8.52 11.97 -12.20
C SER A 155 7.46 11.47 -11.22
N LEU A 156 7.08 10.18 -11.30
CA LEU A 156 6.04 9.55 -10.48
C LEU A 156 6.09 9.96 -9.01
N LEU A 157 7.25 9.81 -8.36
CA LEU A 157 7.40 10.18 -6.96
C LEU A 157 7.13 11.66 -6.73
N GLN A 158 7.73 12.53 -7.55
CA GLN A 158 7.56 13.98 -7.41
C GLN A 158 6.11 14.43 -7.67
N ASP A 159 5.45 13.82 -8.65
CA ASP A 159 4.08 14.13 -9.03
C ASP A 159 3.11 13.68 -7.92
N ALA A 160 3.30 12.47 -7.37
CA ALA A 160 2.53 11.97 -6.22
C ALA A 160 2.74 12.82 -4.96
N VAL A 161 3.97 13.27 -4.69
CA VAL A 161 4.29 14.13 -3.55
C VAL A 161 3.51 15.44 -3.57
N ASN A 162 3.22 16.01 -4.75
CA ASN A 162 2.41 17.23 -4.84
C ASN A 162 0.98 17.01 -4.30
N ILE A 163 0.41 15.84 -4.58
CA ILE A 163 -0.93 15.44 -4.11
C ILE A 163 -0.86 15.14 -2.60
N ILE A 164 0.14 14.38 -2.17
CA ILE A 164 0.36 14.04 -0.75
C ILE A 164 0.46 15.32 0.09
N LYS A 165 1.25 16.31 -0.34
CA LYS A 165 1.36 17.61 0.36
C LYS A 165 0.02 18.34 0.47
N ALA A 166 -0.80 18.30 -0.59
CA ALA A 166 -2.13 18.88 -0.57
C ALA A 166 -3.06 18.13 0.41
N THR A 167 -2.99 16.80 0.45
CA THR A 167 -3.74 15.98 1.40
C THR A 167 -3.35 16.26 2.85
N MET A 168 -2.04 16.31 3.15
CA MET A 168 -1.53 16.65 4.48
C MET A 168 -1.99 18.04 4.93
N HIS A 169 -2.03 19.01 4.01
CA HIS A 169 -2.54 20.35 4.31
C HIS A 169 -4.03 20.37 4.70
N ASN A 170 -4.82 19.45 4.15
CA ASN A 170 -6.25 19.33 4.42
C ASN A 170 -6.58 18.59 5.72
N ILE A 171 -5.60 17.99 6.39
CA ILE A 171 -5.76 17.31 7.68
C ILE A 171 -4.92 18.05 8.72
N PRO A 172 -5.36 19.28 9.10
CA PRO A 172 -4.59 20.10 10.01
C PRO A 172 -4.47 19.42 11.37
N ASN A 173 -3.29 19.53 11.98
CA ASN A 173 -2.93 18.98 13.30
C ASN A 173 -2.62 17.47 13.36
N SER A 174 -2.70 16.74 12.25
CA SER A 174 -2.13 15.38 12.22
C SER A 174 -0.63 15.42 11.93
N VAL A 175 0.08 14.46 12.52
CA VAL A 175 1.46 14.11 12.14
C VAL A 175 1.57 12.65 11.69
N ASN A 176 0.44 11.92 11.65
CA ASN A 176 0.38 10.49 11.37
C ASN A 176 0.36 10.24 9.86
N PHE A 177 1.47 10.55 9.21
CA PHE A 177 1.62 10.31 7.78
C PHE A 177 2.84 9.45 7.54
N ASN A 178 2.73 8.50 6.61
CA ASN A 178 3.86 7.70 6.17
C ASN A 178 3.82 7.52 4.65
N VAL A 179 4.99 7.57 4.02
CA VAL A 179 5.16 7.32 2.60
C VAL A 179 6.25 6.28 2.42
N ILE A 180 5.90 5.19 1.73
CA ILE A 180 6.87 4.21 1.24
C ILE A 180 6.75 4.10 -0.28
N VAL A 181 7.83 3.73 -0.94
CA VAL A 181 7.86 3.54 -2.39
C VAL A 181 8.29 2.15 -2.74
N LEU A 182 7.77 1.61 -3.83
CA LEU A 182 8.31 0.42 -4.47
C LEU A 182 9.31 0.86 -5.53
N SER A 183 10.57 0.45 -5.43
CA SER A 183 11.60 0.71 -6.44
C SER A 183 12.01 -0.59 -7.14
N ARG A 184 12.52 -0.48 -8.37
CA ARG A 184 13.14 -1.61 -9.05
C ARG A 184 14.57 -1.79 -8.57
N LYS A 185 14.96 -3.03 -8.23
CA LYS A 185 16.35 -3.37 -7.95
C LYS A 185 17.19 -3.31 -9.22
N ALA A 186 18.39 -2.73 -9.10
CA ALA A 186 19.39 -2.80 -10.17
C ALA A 186 19.82 -4.27 -10.36
N LYS A 187 19.92 -4.70 -11.62
CA LYS A 187 20.49 -6.01 -11.98
C LYS A 187 22.01 -6.01 -11.83
#